data_AF-A0A948ZHN9-F1
#
_entry.id   AF-A0A948ZHN9-F1
#
_cell.length_a   1.000
_cell.length_b   1.000
_cell.length_c   1.000
_cell.angle_alpha   90.00
_cell.angle_beta   90.00
_cell.angle_gamma   90.00
#
_symmetry.space_group_name_H-M   'P 1'
#
loop_
_entity.id
_entity.type
_entity.pdbx_description
1 polymer ?
#
loop_
_entity_poly.entity_id
_entity_poly.type
_entity_poly.pdbx_seq_one_letter_code
_entity_poly.pdbx_strand_id
1 'polypeptide(L)'
;MKLIFLVYALNNCYVKVVERVPNDVTVDFKKGTWYYDKKEYNIGNMRYCEHSRCGVIGVYDANKINHLDNMAHHAIEATRIYKLDLC
;
A
#
# COMPACT_ATOMS: atom_id res chain seq x y z
N MET A 1 15.74 -3.48 8.22
CA MET A 1 14.35 -2.97 8.10
C MET A 1 13.50 -4.08 7.54
N LYS A 2 12.39 -4.45 8.20
CA LYS A 2 11.44 -5.44 7.68
C LYS A 2 10.29 -4.70 7.02
N LEU A 3 10.12 -4.85 5.71
CA LEU A 3 9.04 -4.18 4.99
C LEU A 3 7.84 -5.08 4.79
N ILE A 4 6.66 -4.49 4.89
CA ILE A 4 5.38 -5.10 4.53
C ILE A 4 4.66 -4.22 3.54
N PHE A 5 3.97 -4.86 2.60
CA PHE A 5 3.31 -4.20 1.49
C PHE A 5 1.81 -4.46 1.62
N LEU A 6 1.04 -3.38 1.72
CA LEU A 6 -0.41 -3.44 1.60
C LEU A 6 -0.74 -3.40 0.11
N VAL A 7 -1.48 -4.38 -0.40
CA VAL A 7 -1.81 -4.49 -1.83
C VAL A 7 -3.27 -4.84 -2.01
N TYR A 8 -3.86 -4.49 -3.15
CA TYR A 8 -5.17 -5.01 -3.52
C TYR A 8 -5.10 -6.51 -3.82
N ALA A 9 -6.08 -7.27 -3.35
CA ALA A 9 -6.27 -8.66 -3.74
C ALA A 9 -6.82 -8.74 -5.18
N LEU A 10 -6.58 -9.85 -5.88
CA LEU A 10 -6.99 -10.07 -7.28
C LEU A 10 -8.51 -9.87 -7.54
N ASN A 11 -9.32 -9.92 -6.48
CA ASN A 11 -10.78 -9.74 -6.55
C ASN A 11 -11.23 -8.32 -6.16
N ASN A 12 -10.28 -7.36 -6.16
CA ASN A 12 -10.45 -5.90 -6.15
C ASN A 12 -11.27 -5.26 -5.01
N CYS A 13 -11.89 -6.00 -4.10
CA CYS A 13 -12.66 -5.42 -2.98
C CYS A 13 -11.97 -5.55 -1.63
N TYR A 14 -10.85 -6.27 -1.59
CA TYR A 14 -10.10 -6.56 -0.37
C TYR A 14 -8.65 -6.13 -0.52
N VAL A 15 -8.04 -5.85 0.61
CA VAL A 15 -6.60 -5.63 0.74
C VAL A 15 -5.97 -6.86 1.36
N LYS A 16 -4.70 -7.10 1.04
CA LYS A 16 -3.88 -8.12 1.70
C LYS A 16 -2.52 -7.54 2.03
N VAL A 17 -1.88 -8.14 3.02
CA VAL A 17 -0.49 -7.83 3.37
C VAL A 17 0.42 -8.88 2.73
N VAL A 18 1.50 -8.45 2.12
CA VAL A 18 2.55 -9.33 1.60
C VAL A 18 3.90 -8.90 2.13
N GLU A 19 4.78 -9.87 2.42
CA GLU A 19 6.14 -9.62 2.94
C GLU A 19 7.21 -9.61 1.84
N ARG A 20 6.81 -9.90 0.58
CA ARG A 20 7.69 -9.85 -0.59
C ARG A 20 7.42 -8.58 -1.38
N VAL A 21 8.50 -7.97 -1.88
CA VAL A 21 8.43 -6.82 -2.79
C VAL A 21 7.61 -7.22 -4.04
N PRO A 22 6.51 -6.52 -4.35
CA PRO A 22 5.78 -6.71 -5.61
C PRO A 22 6.67 -6.37 -6.81
N ASN A 23 6.47 -7.05 -7.94
CA ASN A 23 7.35 -6.93 -9.12
C ASN A 23 7.37 -5.51 -9.73
N ASP A 24 6.32 -4.73 -9.50
CA ASP A 24 6.09 -3.38 -10.00
C ASP A 24 6.48 -2.28 -8.99
N VAL A 25 7.13 -2.67 -7.88
CA VAL A 25 7.54 -1.75 -6.82
C VAL A 25 9.06 -1.74 -6.70
N THR A 26 9.63 -0.53 -6.67
CA THR A 26 11.04 -0.31 -6.33
C THR A 26 11.13 0.41 -5.00
N VAL A 27 12.04 0.01 -4.12
CA VAL A 27 12.21 0.63 -2.79
C VAL A 27 13.60 1.24 -2.67
N ASP A 28 13.67 2.52 -2.30
CA ASP A 28 14.93 3.20 -1.94
C ASP A 28 15.02 3.32 -0.40
N PHE A 29 15.81 2.41 0.18
CA PHE A 29 16.03 2.36 1.62
C PHE A 29 16.82 3.56 2.16
N LYS A 30 17.63 4.23 1.34
CA LYS A 30 18.43 5.38 1.78
C LYS A 30 17.58 6.63 1.86
N LYS A 31 16.67 6.82 0.88
CA LYS A 31 15.74 7.95 0.86
C LYS A 31 14.50 7.71 1.72
N GLY A 32 14.18 6.44 2.03
CA GLY A 32 12.96 6.10 2.75
C GLY A 32 11.72 6.21 1.85
N THR A 33 11.87 5.95 0.55
CA THR A 33 10.81 6.07 -0.45
C THR A 33 10.60 4.79 -1.22
N TRP A 34 9.44 4.69 -1.87
CA TRP A 34 9.10 3.62 -2.80
C TRP A 34 8.48 4.21 -4.06
N TYR A 35 8.72 3.53 -5.17
CA TYR A 35 8.26 3.92 -6.49
C TYR A 35 7.29 2.88 -7.04
N TYR A 36 6.21 3.37 -7.64
CA TYR A 36 5.22 2.58 -8.35
C TYR A 36 4.58 3.46 -9.42
N ASP A 37 4.39 2.92 -10.62
CA ASP A 37 3.73 3.62 -11.74
C ASP A 37 4.23 5.06 -11.95
N LYS A 38 5.56 5.21 -12.03
CA LYS A 38 6.27 6.50 -12.23
C LYS A 38 6.03 7.56 -11.14
N LYS A 39 5.46 7.19 -10.00
CA LYS A 39 5.28 8.07 -8.83
C LYS A 39 6.10 7.57 -7.65
N GLU A 40 6.64 8.53 -6.90
CA GLU A 40 7.39 8.31 -5.67
C GLU A 40 6.50 8.57 -4.46
N TYR A 41 6.66 7.76 -3.43
CA TYR A 41 5.92 7.82 -2.18
C TYR A 41 6.86 7.58 -1.01
N ASN A 42 6.55 8.15 0.15
CA ASN A 42 7.30 7.85 1.38
C ASN A 42 6.87 6.49 1.94
N ILE A 43 7.83 5.73 2.49
CA ILE A 43 7.52 4.55 3.29
C ILE A 43 6.74 4.99 4.53
N GLY A 44 5.62 4.34 4.82
CA GLY A 44 4.67 4.71 5.87
C GLY A 44 3.42 5.42 5.34
N ASN A 45 3.41 5.84 4.07
CA ASN A 45 2.28 6.47 3.41
C ASN A 45 1.65 5.55 2.35
N MET A 46 0.35 5.75 2.10
CA MET A 46 -0.33 5.09 0.98
C MET A 46 -0.27 5.93 -0.30
N ARG A 47 -0.44 5.24 -1.42
CA ARG A 47 -0.90 5.78 -2.69
C ARG A 47 -2.42 5.84 -2.65
N TYR A 48 -2.97 7.01 -2.97
CA TYR A 48 -4.39 7.16 -3.25
C TYR A 48 -4.71 6.69 -4.68
N CYS A 49 -5.77 5.90 -4.83
CA CYS A 49 -6.24 5.37 -6.11
C CYS A 49 -7.67 5.85 -6.39
N GLU A 50 -7.83 6.83 -7.26
CA GLU A 50 -9.13 7.40 -7.62
C GLU A 50 -9.97 6.49 -8.52
N HIS A 51 -9.32 5.72 -9.40
CA HIS A 51 -10.01 5.10 -10.55
C HIS A 51 -9.74 3.60 -10.74
N SER A 52 -8.86 2.99 -9.94
CA SER A 52 -8.56 1.56 -10.08
C SER A 52 -8.00 0.94 -8.80
N ARG A 53 -8.56 -0.19 -8.40
CA ARG A 53 -8.11 -1.00 -7.25
C ARG A 53 -7.15 -2.10 -7.71
N CYS A 54 -5.94 -1.72 -8.07
CA CYS A 54 -4.90 -2.65 -8.49
C CYS A 54 -3.54 -2.33 -7.86
N GLY A 55 -2.69 -3.35 -7.73
CA GLY A 55 -1.31 -3.20 -7.30
C GLY A 55 -1.13 -2.81 -5.83
N VAL A 56 0.02 -2.18 -5.53
CA VAL A 56 0.40 -1.79 -4.18
C VAL A 56 -0.36 -0.55 -3.70
N ILE A 57 -0.82 -0.59 -2.47
CA ILE A 57 -1.47 0.53 -1.78
C ILE A 57 -0.42 1.31 -0.99
N GLY A 58 0.42 0.63 -0.22
CA GLY A 58 1.45 1.29 0.57
C GLY A 58 2.54 0.33 1.03
N VAL A 59 3.67 0.91 1.42
CA VAL A 59 4.85 0.20 1.93
C VAL A 59 5.15 0.68 3.34
N TYR A 60 5.30 -0.24 4.28
CA TYR A 60 5.39 0.06 5.71
C TYR A 60 6.56 -0.69 6.33
N ASP A 61 7.16 -0.10 7.38
CA ASP A 61 8.22 -0.72 8.16
C ASP A 61 7.58 -1.46 9.33
N ALA A 62 7.67 -2.78 9.35
CA ALA A 62 7.07 -3.63 10.36
C ALA A 62 7.69 -3.45 11.75
N ASN A 63 8.85 -2.80 11.84
CA ASN A 63 9.49 -2.49 13.12
C ASN A 63 9.06 -1.12 13.69
N LYS A 64 8.20 -0.37 12.98
CA LYS A 64 7.73 0.96 13.39
C LYS A 64 6.23 0.95 13.64
N ILE A 65 5.83 1.15 14.90
CA ILE A 65 4.41 1.05 15.30
C ILE A 65 3.52 2.04 14.56
N ASN A 66 3.97 3.28 14.37
CA ASN A 66 3.23 4.29 13.60
C ASN A 66 3.04 3.89 12.13
N HIS A 67 3.97 3.14 11.53
CA HIS A 67 3.78 2.61 10.17
C HIS A 67 2.70 1.52 10.16
N LEU A 68 2.61 0.69 11.22
CA LEU A 68 1.58 -0.33 11.35
C LEU A 68 0.18 0.29 11.56
N ASP A 69 0.10 1.32 12.40
CA ASP A 69 -1.14 2.08 12.62
C ASP A 69 -1.62 2.74 11.31
N ASN A 70 -0.70 3.39 10.60
CA ASN A 70 -0.98 3.94 9.28
C ASN A 70 -1.43 2.86 8.30
N MET A 71 -0.78 1.70 8.27
CA MET A 71 -1.19 0.60 7.39
C MET A 71 -2.63 0.16 7.67
N ALA A 72 -3.00 -0.02 8.93
CA ALA A 72 -4.35 -0.39 9.33
C ALA A 72 -5.38 0.68 8.91
N HIS A 73 -5.06 1.95 9.10
CA HIS A 73 -5.90 3.07 8.66
C HIS A 73 -6.08 3.07 7.14
N HIS A 74 -4.98 3.00 6.38
CA HIS A 74 -5.01 2.98 4.92
C HIS A 74 -5.74 1.75 4.35
N ALA A 75 -5.68 0.60 5.03
CA ALA A 75 -6.45 -0.59 4.67
C ALA A 75 -7.96 -0.34 4.75
N ILE A 76 -8.41 0.35 5.79
CA ILE A 76 -9.82 0.76 5.97
C ILE A 76 -10.21 1.75 4.89
N GLU A 77 -9.40 2.77 4.65
CA GLU A 77 -9.67 3.79 3.62
C GLU A 77 -9.77 3.19 2.22
N ALA A 78 -8.78 2.38 1.80
CA ALA A 78 -8.77 1.70 0.50
C ALA A 78 -10.02 0.84 0.29
N THR A 79 -10.52 0.21 1.37
CA THR A 79 -11.75 -0.60 1.33
C THR A 79 -13.02 0.27 1.31
N ARG A 80 -13.01 1.44 1.97
CA ARG A 80 -14.18 2.34 2.09
C ARG A 80 -14.43 3.16 0.81
N ILE A 81 -13.39 3.65 0.13
CA ILE A 81 -13.48 4.62 -0.97
C ILE A 81 -14.36 4.14 -2.16
N TYR A 82 -14.67 2.85 -2.27
CA TYR A 82 -15.47 2.30 -3.39
C TYR A 82 -16.70 1.49 -2.96
N LYS A 83 -17.11 1.55 -1.69
CA LYS A 83 -18.24 0.77 -1.16
C LYS A 83 -19.63 1.26 -1.60
N LEU A 84 -19.73 2.19 -2.54
CA LEU A 84 -21.00 2.80 -2.94
C LEU A 84 -21.56 2.31 -4.28
N ASP A 85 -20.78 1.73 -5.21
CA ASP A 85 -21.38 1.37 -6.51
C ASP A 85 -20.96 0.05 -7.18
N LEU A 86 -19.78 -0.54 -6.95
CA LEU A 86 -19.35 -1.72 -7.71
C LEU A 86 -18.40 -2.64 -6.91
N CYS A 87 -18.97 -3.30 -5.91
CA CYS A 87 -18.70 -4.68 -5.52
C CYS A 87 -20.10 -5.30 -5.32
#